data_AF-A0A3M1K342-F1
#
_entry.id   AF-A0A3M1K342-F1
#
_cell.length_a   1.000
_cell.length_b   1.000
_cell.length_c   1.000
_cell.angle_alpha   90.00
_cell.angle_beta   90.00
_cell.angle_gamma   90.00
#
_symmetry.space_group_name_H-M   'P 1'
#
loop_
_entity.id
_entity.type
_entity.pdbx_description
1 polymer ?
#
loop_
_entity_poly.entity_id
_entity_poly.type
_entity_poly.pdbx_seq_one_letter_code
_entity_poly.pdbx_strand_id
1 'polypeptide(L)'
;METKKWRNYTFGSAAILVAYGAANLFSHKISWLVPTNLWESIQFTAGKLIIFFVLSYFLILCARNFLSHKHNAIINRHRQHALMTFKALVEAAERPEISDIVLHHAAQCIYAPQETGYIKAGDSGRASNTSVIEMVPRTVIQADQ
;
A
#
# COMPACT_ATOMS: atom_id res chain seq x y z
N MET A 1 3.38 16.45 -5.72
CA MET A 1 2.67 17.24 -4.68
C MET A 1 1.61 16.43 -3.93
N GLU A 2 1.05 15.37 -4.54
CA GLU A 2 -0.06 14.60 -3.97
C GLU A 2 0.29 13.79 -2.71
N THR A 3 1.51 13.26 -2.60
CA THR A 3 1.94 12.48 -1.42
C THR A 3 1.97 13.32 -0.14
N LYS A 4 2.21 14.63 -0.24
CA LYS A 4 2.14 15.54 0.92
C LYS A 4 0.69 15.77 1.35
N LYS A 5 -0.26 15.81 0.41
CA LYS A 5 -1.70 15.94 0.70
C LYS A 5 -2.23 14.70 1.41
N TRP A 6 -1.91 13.50 0.90
CA TRP A 6 -2.33 12.24 1.54
C TRP A 6 -1.79 12.08 2.95
N ARG A 7 -0.52 12.45 3.18
CA ARG A 7 0.04 12.51 4.55
C ARG A 7 -0.76 13.45 5.45
N ASN A 8 -1.18 14.60 4.94
CA ASN A 8 -1.96 15.57 5.71
C ASN A 8 -3.38 15.08 6.01
N TYR A 9 -3.99 14.33 5.09
CA TYR A 9 -5.27 13.67 5.33
C TYR A 9 -5.16 12.56 6.38
N THR A 10 -4.12 11.73 6.34
CA THR A 10 -3.85 10.72 7.39
C THR A 10 -3.59 11.38 8.75
N PHE A 11 -2.86 12.50 8.76
CA PHE A 11 -2.59 13.25 9.98
C PHE A 11 -3.87 13.92 10.52
N GLY A 12 -4.71 14.46 9.64
CA GLY A 12 -6.01 15.03 10.00
C GLY A 12 -6.97 13.99 10.55
N SER A 13 -7.07 12.81 9.93
CA SER A 13 -7.91 11.72 10.45
C SER A 13 -7.39 11.17 11.78
N ALA A 14 -6.06 11.05 11.94
CA ALA A 14 -5.45 10.70 13.23
C ALA A 14 -5.76 11.75 14.31
N ALA A 15 -5.63 13.03 13.99
CA ALA A 15 -5.95 14.13 14.91
C ALA A 15 -7.42 14.13 15.32
N ILE A 16 -8.34 13.85 14.39
CA ILE A 16 -9.78 13.70 14.68
C ILE A 16 -10.02 12.51 15.62
N LEU A 17 -9.35 11.38 15.40
CA LEU A 17 -9.47 10.20 16.25
C LEU A 17 -8.98 10.46 17.68
N VAL A 18 -7.84 11.13 17.81
CA VAL A 18 -7.29 11.54 19.12
C VAL A 18 -8.20 12.55 19.80
N ALA A 19 -8.72 13.54 19.06
CA ALA A 19 -9.66 14.52 19.58
C ALA A 19 -10.97 13.88 20.04
N TYR A 20 -11.50 12.90 19.30
CA TYR A 20 -12.68 12.12 19.69
C TYR A 20 -12.43 11.30 20.96
N GLY A 21 -11.26 10.66 21.08
CA GLY A 21 -10.84 9.95 22.29
C GLY A 21 -10.75 10.88 23.50
N ALA A 22 -10.12 12.05 23.33
CA ALA A 22 -10.01 13.07 24.37
C ALA A 22 -11.39 13.60 24.78
N ALA A 23 -12.26 13.93 23.82
CA ALA A 23 -13.63 14.35 24.09
C ALA A 23 -14.43 13.27 24.85
N ASN A 24 -14.19 11.99 24.58
CA ASN A 24 -14.77 10.88 25.33
C ASN A 24 -14.31 10.82 26.79
N LEU A 25 -13.03 11.11 27.06
CA LEU A 25 -12.51 11.22 28.44
C LEU A 25 -13.13 12.41 29.18
N PHE A 26 -13.29 13.55 28.52
CA PHE A 26 -13.95 14.72 29.08
C PHE A 26 -15.47 14.55 29.26
N SER A 27 -16.09 13.58 28.57
CA SER A 27 -17.52 13.29 28.70
C SER A 27 -17.91 12.83 30.12
N HIS A 28 -16.97 12.36 30.93
CA HIS A 28 -17.22 11.98 32.33
C HIS A 28 -17.51 13.20 33.25
N LYS A 29 -17.21 14.42 32.81
CA LYS A 29 -17.51 15.68 33.55
C LYS A 29 -18.91 16.23 33.29
N ILE A 30 -19.66 15.68 32.33
CA ILE A 30 -21.01 16.15 31.99
C ILE A 30 -22.03 15.23 32.68
N SER A 31 -22.50 15.64 33.86
CA SER A 31 -23.51 14.93 34.67
C SER A 31 -24.90 14.83 34.02
N TRP A 32 -25.11 15.39 32.82
CA TRP A 32 -26.39 15.34 32.11
C TRP A 32 -26.57 14.06 31.25
N LEU A 33 -25.49 13.34 30.97
CA LEU A 33 -25.51 12.10 30.17
C LEU A 33 -25.42 10.84 31.02
N VAL A 34 -25.66 10.93 32.33
CA VAL A 34 -25.62 9.77 33.23
C VAL A 34 -26.85 8.90 32.94
N PRO A 35 -26.67 7.70 32.38
CA PRO A 35 -27.79 6.84 32.07
C PRO A 35 -28.42 6.38 33.38
N THR A 36 -29.70 6.66 33.57
CA THR A 36 -30.45 6.23 34.75
C THR A 36 -30.75 4.72 34.72
N ASN A 37 -30.63 4.09 33.55
CA ASN A 37 -30.91 2.66 33.33
C ASN A 37 -29.71 1.90 32.73
N LEU A 38 -29.58 0.61 33.09
CA LEU A 38 -28.53 -0.27 32.56
C LEU A 38 -28.57 -0.39 31.02
N TRP A 39 -29.78 -0.38 30.45
CA TRP A 39 -29.97 -0.49 29.00
C TRP A 39 -29.40 0.71 28.22
N GLU A 40 -29.66 1.93 28.71
CA GLU A 40 -29.14 3.17 28.13
C GLU A 40 -27.62 3.25 28.24
N SER A 41 -27.05 2.78 29.36
CA SER A 41 -25.58 2.68 29.55
C SER A 41 -24.92 1.79 28.49
N ILE A 42 -25.52 0.65 28.20
CA ILE A 42 -25.00 -0.31 27.21
C ILE A 42 -25.07 0.30 25.81
N GLN A 43 -26.21 0.89 25.43
CA GLN A 43 -26.37 1.52 24.12
C GLN A 43 -25.40 2.69 23.91
N PHE A 44 -25.22 3.53 24.93
CA PHE A 44 -24.29 4.65 24.87
C PHE A 44 -22.83 4.20 24.74
N THR A 45 -22.45 3.15 25.47
CA THR A 45 -21.10 2.56 25.39
C THR A 45 -20.87 1.87 24.05
N ALA A 46 -21.86 1.14 23.53
CA ALA A 46 -21.79 0.50 22.23
C ALA A 46 -21.62 1.52 21.09
N GLY A 47 -22.35 2.64 21.13
CA GLY A 47 -22.19 3.73 20.16
C GLY A 47 -20.79 4.30 20.14
N LYS A 48 -20.17 4.49 21.31
CA LYS A 48 -18.80 4.98 21.43
C LYS A 48 -17.77 4.02 20.81
N LEU A 49 -17.95 2.71 21.04
CA LEU A 49 -17.10 1.68 20.47
C LEU A 49 -17.22 1.63 18.95
N ILE A 50 -18.44 1.70 18.40
CA ILE A 50 -18.66 1.70 16.95
C ILE A 50 -17.94 2.89 16.30
N ILE A 51 -18.09 4.10 16.85
CA ILE A 51 -17.40 5.28 16.31
C ILE A 51 -15.88 5.12 16.39
N PHE A 52 -15.36 4.55 17.48
CA PHE A 52 -13.93 4.25 17.61
C PHE A 52 -13.44 3.26 16.53
N PHE A 53 -14.18 2.18 16.29
CA PHE A 53 -13.87 1.22 15.23
C PHE A 53 -13.90 1.84 13.84
N VAL A 54 -14.90 2.66 13.54
CA VAL A 54 -15.01 3.37 12.25
C VAL A 54 -13.82 4.30 12.03
N LEU A 55 -13.45 5.09 13.05
CA LEU A 55 -12.29 5.98 12.98
C LEU A 55 -10.97 5.20 12.82
N SER A 56 -10.80 4.09 13.56
CA SER A 56 -9.64 3.22 13.45
C SER A 56 -9.50 2.60 12.06
N TYR A 57 -10.62 2.10 11.50
CA TYR A 57 -10.64 1.59 10.13
C TYR A 57 -10.29 2.67 9.11
N PHE A 58 -10.79 3.89 9.29
CA PHE A 58 -10.46 5.01 8.42
C PHE A 58 -8.97 5.37 8.46
N LEU A 59 -8.35 5.32 9.64
CA LEU A 59 -6.90 5.52 9.80
C LEU A 59 -6.11 4.45 9.04
N ILE A 60 -6.50 3.18 9.16
CA ILE A 60 -5.87 2.07 8.43
C ILE A 60 -5.99 2.28 6.92
N LEU A 61 -7.16 2.70 6.43
CA LEU A 61 -7.38 2.99 5.01
C LEU A 61 -6.48 4.12 4.52
N CYS A 62 -6.37 5.22 5.28
CA CYS A 62 -5.45 6.31 4.98
C CYS A 62 -3.98 5.85 4.97
N ALA A 63 -3.58 4.99 5.91
CA ALA A 63 -2.23 4.44 5.96
C ALA A 63 -1.91 3.58 4.73
N ARG A 64 -2.79 2.65 4.37
CA ARG A 64 -2.66 1.82 3.15
C ARG A 64 -2.59 2.67 1.89
N ASN A 65 -3.42 3.71 1.80
CA ASN A 65 -3.43 4.63 0.67
C ASN A 65 -2.09 5.39 0.55
N PHE A 66 -1.58 5.95 1.65
CA PHE A 66 -0.28 6.63 1.67
C PHE A 66 0.86 5.72 1.20
N LEU A 67 0.84 4.47 1.66
CA LEU A 67 1.81 3.44 1.33
C LEU A 67 1.85 3.14 -0.18
N SER A 68 0.66 3.00 -0.78
CA SER A 68 0.50 2.82 -2.24
C SER A 68 1.00 4.02 -3.04
N HIS A 69 0.67 5.25 -2.65
CA HIS A 69 1.18 6.43 -3.34
C HIS A 69 2.70 6.57 -3.24
N LYS A 70 3.31 6.17 -2.12
CA LYS A 70 4.76 6.15 -1.96
C LYS A 70 5.42 5.10 -2.83
N HIS A 71 4.88 3.88 -2.84
CA HIS A 71 5.32 2.80 -3.73
C HIS A 71 5.28 3.25 -5.20
N ASN A 72 4.14 3.77 -5.66
CA ASN A 72 3.96 4.23 -7.03
C ASN A 72 4.91 5.38 -7.40
N ALA A 73 5.13 6.32 -6.48
CA ALA A 73 6.08 7.43 -6.70
C ALA A 73 7.52 6.93 -6.85
N ILE A 74 7.92 5.91 -6.07
CA ILE A 74 9.27 5.34 -6.12
C ILE A 74 9.47 4.54 -7.41
N ILE A 75 8.50 3.69 -7.78
CA ILE A 75 8.55 2.94 -9.04
C ILE A 75 8.62 3.89 -10.24
N ASN A 76 7.78 4.93 -10.26
CA ASN A 76 7.80 5.89 -11.37
C ASN A 76 9.13 6.63 -11.45
N ARG A 77 9.73 6.98 -10.31
CA ARG A 77 11.07 7.60 -10.28
C ARG A 77 12.15 6.64 -10.77
N HIS A 78 12.12 5.37 -10.36
CA HIS A 78 13.05 4.36 -10.85
C HIS A 78 12.94 4.19 -12.37
N ARG A 79 11.72 4.07 -12.89
CA ARG A 79 11.45 4.00 -14.34
C ARG A 79 11.97 5.23 -15.09
N GLN A 80 11.76 6.43 -14.55
CA GLN A 80 12.31 7.65 -15.14
C GLN A 80 13.83 7.63 -15.22
N HIS A 81 14.51 7.22 -14.14
CA HIS A 81 15.97 7.10 -14.14
C HIS A 81 16.46 6.04 -15.13
N ALA A 82 15.81 4.89 -15.18
CA ALA A 82 16.20 3.80 -16.06
C ALA A 82 15.96 4.14 -17.54
N LEU A 83 14.89 4.86 -17.88
CA LEU A 83 14.65 5.35 -19.24
C LEU A 83 15.70 6.36 -19.71
N MET A 84 16.21 7.22 -18.80
CA MET A 84 17.29 8.15 -19.14
C MET A 84 18.59 7.42 -19.48
N THR A 85 18.98 6.42 -18.68
CA THR A 85 20.18 5.61 -18.95
C THR A 85 19.98 4.71 -20.16
N PHE A 86 18.78 4.18 -20.35
CA PHE A 86 18.41 3.37 -21.50
C PHE A 86 18.54 4.14 -22.81
N LYS A 87 18.06 5.40 -22.86
CA LYS A 87 18.25 6.26 -24.02
C LYS A 87 19.72 6.48 -24.35
N ALA A 88 20.56 6.72 -23.34
CA ALA A 88 22.00 6.89 -23.53
C ALA A 88 22.70 5.61 -24.03
N LEU A 89 22.28 4.43 -23.56
CA LEU A 89 22.81 3.13 -24.00
C LEU A 89 22.44 2.81 -25.46
N VAL A 90 21.20 3.10 -25.86
CA VAL A 90 20.73 2.91 -27.23
C VAL A 90 21.43 3.87 -28.19
N GLU A 91 21.65 5.12 -27.77
CA GLU A 91 22.35 6.13 -28.56
C GLU A 91 23.86 5.81 -28.71
N ALA A 92 24.46 5.14 -27.72
CA ALA A 92 25.84 4.69 -27.78
C ALA A 92 26.06 3.37 -28.55
N ALA A 93 25.00 2.61 -28.82
CA ALA A 93 25.09 1.34 -29.54
C ALA A 93 25.20 1.57 -31.07
N GLU A 94 26.40 1.43 -31.62
CA GLU A 94 26.70 1.67 -33.04
C GLU A 94 26.12 0.59 -33.99
N ARG A 95 25.81 -0.62 -33.47
CA ARG A 95 25.27 -1.74 -34.24
C ARG A 95 23.80 -2.02 -33.91
N PRO A 96 22.89 -2.07 -34.90
CA PRO A 96 21.45 -2.22 -34.67
C PRO A 96 21.07 -3.59 -34.08
N GLU A 97 21.79 -4.66 -34.42
CA GLU A 97 21.54 -6.03 -33.95
C GLU A 97 21.82 -6.21 -32.45
N ILE A 98 22.89 -5.58 -31.95
CA ILE A 98 23.25 -5.61 -30.53
C ILE A 98 22.31 -4.71 -29.73
N SER A 99 21.88 -3.60 -30.33
CA SER A 99 20.93 -2.66 -29.72
C SER A 99 19.61 -3.35 -29.38
N ASP A 100 19.02 -4.13 -30.29
CA ASP A 100 17.70 -4.77 -30.10
C ASP A 100 17.68 -5.79 -28.95
N ILE A 101 18.72 -6.60 -28.81
CA ILE A 101 18.85 -7.59 -27.72
C ILE A 101 18.98 -6.89 -26.36
N VAL A 102 19.83 -5.86 -26.29
CA VAL A 102 20.00 -5.04 -25.09
C VAL A 102 18.71 -4.29 -24.76
N LEU A 103 17.98 -3.83 -25.79
CA LEU A 103 16.70 -3.15 -25.68
C LEU A 103 15.67 -4.05 -25.00
N HIS A 104 15.54 -5.29 -25.49
CA HIS A 104 14.60 -6.27 -24.97
C HIS A 104 14.92 -6.63 -23.51
N HIS A 105 16.18 -6.94 -23.20
CA HIS A 105 16.59 -7.28 -21.84
C HIS A 105 16.44 -6.10 -20.87
N ALA A 106 16.83 -4.89 -21.28
CA ALA A 106 16.68 -3.70 -20.45
C ALA A 106 15.20 -3.33 -20.24
N ALA A 107 14.34 -3.47 -21.26
CA ALA A 107 12.90 -3.26 -21.10
C ALA A 107 12.29 -4.21 -20.06
N GLN A 108 12.69 -5.48 -20.06
CA GLN A 108 12.27 -6.45 -19.03
C GLN A 108 12.68 -5.99 -17.63
N CYS A 109 13.92 -5.51 -17.44
CA CYS A 109 14.38 -5.02 -16.14
C CYS A 109 13.65 -3.75 -15.68
N ILE A 110 13.36 -2.80 -16.58
CA ILE A 110 12.72 -1.51 -16.27
C ILE A 110 11.27 -1.68 -15.84
N TYR A 111 10.55 -2.62 -16.47
CA TYR A 111 9.13 -2.82 -16.25
C TYR A 111 8.79 -4.00 -15.33
N ALA A 112 9.80 -4.79 -14.91
CA ALA A 112 9.60 -5.84 -13.92
C ALA A 112 8.93 -5.30 -12.64
N PRO A 113 8.03 -6.07 -12.01
CA PRO A 113 7.42 -5.70 -10.75
C PRO A 113 8.51 -5.58 -9.67
N GLN A 114 8.68 -4.39 -9.11
CA GLN A 114 9.66 -4.10 -8.07
C GLN A 114 8.96 -4.00 -6.72
N GLU A 115 9.37 -4.81 -5.75
CA GLU A 115 8.97 -4.58 -4.37
C GLU A 115 9.67 -3.33 -3.84
N THR A 116 8.90 -2.42 -3.25
CA THR A 116 9.49 -1.32 -2.47
C THR A 116 9.23 -1.62 -1.01
N GLY A 117 10.08 -1.16 -0.09
CA GLY A 117 9.83 -1.30 1.36
C GLY A 117 8.49 -0.73 1.86
N TYR A 118 7.72 -0.05 0.99
CA TYR A 118 6.34 0.36 1.24
C TYR A 118 5.31 -0.72 0.88
N ILE A 119 5.46 -1.52 -0.17
CA ILE A 119 4.54 -2.63 -0.48
C ILE A 119 5.38 -3.89 -0.71
N LYS A 120 5.25 -4.84 0.22
CA LYS A 120 5.77 -6.21 0.08
C LYS A 120 4.80 -6.98 -0.82
N ALA A 121 5.28 -7.86 -1.69
CA ALA A 121 4.44 -8.51 -2.73
C ALA A 121 3.22 -9.31 -2.20
N GLY A 122 3.08 -9.50 -0.89
CA GLY A 122 1.92 -10.13 -0.26
C GLY A 122 0.86 -9.20 0.36
N ASP A 123 1.09 -7.88 0.51
CA ASP A 123 0.19 -7.00 1.30
C ASP A 123 -0.94 -6.33 0.48
N SER A 124 -0.78 -6.28 -0.85
CA SER A 124 -1.77 -5.73 -1.77
C SER A 124 -2.87 -6.73 -2.12
N GLY A 125 -3.60 -7.27 -1.13
CA GLY A 125 -5.01 -7.72 -1.22
C GLY A 125 -5.47 -8.52 -2.44
N ARG A 126 -4.56 -9.14 -3.18
CA ARG A 126 -4.80 -9.95 -4.36
C ARG A 126 -3.74 -11.02 -4.26
N ALA A 127 -4.20 -12.21 -3.90
CA ALA A 127 -3.38 -13.41 -3.81
C ALA A 127 -2.37 -13.41 -4.97
N SER A 128 -1.08 -13.28 -4.64
CA SER A 128 0.00 -13.56 -5.58
C SER A 128 0.01 -15.07 -5.81
N ASN A 129 -0.92 -15.53 -6.64
CA ASN A 129 -0.95 -16.89 -7.18
C ASN A 129 0.13 -17.04 -8.26
N THR A 130 1.37 -16.68 -7.95
CA THR A 130 2.57 -16.84 -8.77
C THR A 130 3.71 -16.70 -7.77
N SER A 131 4.32 -17.77 -7.24
CA SER A 131 5.38 -18.51 -7.93
C SER A 131 5.86 -19.64 -7.00
N VAL A 132 5.01 -20.62 -6.73
CA VAL A 132 5.45 -21.93 -6.18
C VAL A 132 5.16 -23.07 -7.15
N ILE A 133 4.27 -22.86 -8.13
CA ILE A 133 3.97 -23.84 -9.18
C ILE A 133 5.06 -23.89 -10.27
N GLU A 134 5.88 -22.85 -10.41
CA GLU A 134 7.01 -22.81 -11.37
C GLU A 134 8.31 -23.44 -10.82
N MET A 135 8.32 -23.90 -9.57
CA MET A 135 9.46 -24.63 -8.97
C MET A 135 9.29 -26.16 -9.05
N VAL A 136 8.40 -26.65 -9.92
CA VAL A 136 8.34 -28.08 -10.26
C VAL A 136 9.15 -28.29 -11.54
N PRO A 137 10.35 -28.90 -11.48
CA PRO A 137 11.09 -29.24 -12.68
C PRO A 137 10.28 -30.23 -13.50
N ARG A 138 9.91 -29.86 -14.74
CA ARG A 138 9.38 -30.79 -15.74
C ARG A 138 10.49 -31.73 -16.25
N THR A 139 11.11 -32.50 -15.37
CA THR A 139 12.13 -33.50 -15.73
C THR A 139 11.67 -34.94 -15.47
N VAL A 140 10.37 -35.18 -15.21
CA VAL A 140 9.84 -36.52 -14.87
C VAL A 140 8.73 -37.02 -15.80
N ILE A 141 8.53 -36.44 -16.98
CA ILE A 141 7.60 -36.99 -18.00
C ILE A 141 8.33 -37.13 -19.34
N GLN A 142 9.42 -37.88 -19.35
CA GLN A 142 9.97 -38.57 -20.53
C GLN A 142 10.72 -39.80 -20.03
N ALA A 143 9.98 -40.77 -19.49
CA ALA A 143 10.46 -42.12 -19.24
C ALA A 143 9.24 -43.05 -19.15
N ASP A 144 8.67 -43.38 -20.31
CA ASP A 144 8.26 -44.75 -20.64
C ASP A 144 7.89 -44.80 -22.14
N GLN A 145 8.81 -45.35 -22.91
CA GLN A 145 8.58 -46.03 -24.18
C GLN A 145 8.80 -47.52 -23.92
#